data_AF-A0A1M3BL31-F1
#
_entry.id   AF-A0A1M3BL31-F1
#
_cell.length_a   1.000
_cell.length_b   1.000
_cell.length_c   1.000
_cell.angle_alpha   90.00
_cell.angle_beta   90.00
_cell.angle_gamma   90.00
#
_symmetry.space_group_name_H-M   'P 1'
#
loop_
_entity.id
_entity.type
_entity.pdbx_description
1 polymer ?
#
loop_
_entity_poly.entity_id
_entity_poly.type
_entity_poly.pdbx_seq_one_letter_code
_entity_poly.pdbx_strand_id
1 'polypeptide(L)'
;MSVVLSWSGGKDSALALWTLREQGTPPAAILTTINEDYGRISIHGVRRELLHAQAAALGLPLVEVGIPTDCPNELYEERMAAALESPELTGADAFAFADLFLADIRAYREERLARIGKEAIFPLWGRETAALAREFVDAGFGATLAVVDAEQLDASFVGRRFDAALLADLPDGVDPCGENGEFHTFVDSGPIFDAPIPVVLGELRDEGRFVYRDLLPNRIPVQ
;
A
#
# COMPACT_ATOMS: atom_id res chain seq x y z
N MET A 1 3.51 -22.21 -7.16
CA MET A 1 3.14 -20.93 -7.76
C MET A 1 3.89 -19.84 -7.01
N SER A 2 4.76 -19.11 -7.68
CA SER A 2 5.50 -17.97 -7.13
C SER A 2 4.68 -16.70 -7.33
N VAL A 3 4.44 -15.95 -6.26
CA VAL A 3 3.61 -14.74 -6.28
C VAL A 3 4.43 -13.54 -5.85
N VAL A 4 4.26 -12.41 -6.54
CA VAL A 4 4.75 -11.10 -6.11
C VAL A 4 3.57 -10.26 -5.67
N LEU A 5 3.69 -9.56 -4.54
CA LEU A 5 2.63 -8.67 -4.09
C LEU A 5 2.94 -7.22 -4.49
N SER A 6 1.99 -6.57 -5.15
CA SER A 6 2.00 -5.12 -5.28
C SER A 6 1.77 -4.49 -3.90
N TRP A 7 2.79 -3.80 -3.41
CA TRP A 7 2.85 -3.29 -2.05
C TRP A 7 2.80 -1.76 -2.05
N SER A 8 1.77 -1.19 -1.44
CA SER A 8 1.64 0.26 -1.26
C SER A 8 2.09 0.73 0.12
N GLY A 9 2.32 -0.20 1.05
CA GLY A 9 2.59 0.10 2.46
C GLY A 9 1.34 0.45 3.27
N GLY A 10 0.16 0.45 2.64
CA GLY A 10 -1.12 0.72 3.27
C GLY A 10 -1.87 -0.54 3.71
N LYS A 11 -2.97 -0.31 4.42
CA LYS A 11 -3.79 -1.35 5.07
C LYS A 11 -4.24 -2.47 4.12
N ASP A 12 -4.63 -2.15 2.89
CA ASP A 12 -5.19 -3.15 1.97
C ASP A 12 -4.07 -4.08 1.47
N SER A 13 -2.89 -3.53 1.17
CA SER A 13 -1.72 -4.36 0.83
C SER A 13 -1.27 -5.24 2.00
N ALA A 14 -1.39 -4.75 3.25
CA ALA A 14 -1.12 -5.53 4.44
C ALA A 14 -2.13 -6.68 4.64
N LEU A 15 -3.43 -6.42 4.46
CA LEU A 15 -4.46 -7.46 4.47
C LEU A 15 -4.29 -8.47 3.34
N ALA A 16 -3.92 -8.02 2.13
CA ALA A 16 -3.67 -8.89 1.00
C ALA A 16 -2.48 -9.83 1.29
N LEU A 17 -1.39 -9.30 1.87
CA LEU A 17 -0.26 -10.11 2.30
C LEU A 17 -0.66 -11.15 3.35
N TRP A 18 -1.42 -10.72 4.36
CA TRP A 18 -1.89 -11.62 5.41
C TRP A 18 -2.78 -12.72 4.85
N THR A 19 -3.75 -12.37 4.01
CA THR A 19 -4.65 -13.32 3.33
C THR A 19 -3.87 -14.34 2.50
N LEU A 20 -2.89 -13.90 1.72
CA LEU A 20 -2.04 -14.77 0.91
C LEU A 20 -1.23 -15.76 1.76
N ARG A 21 -0.69 -15.30 2.90
CA ARG A 21 0.03 -16.16 3.86
C ARG A 21 -0.89 -17.22 4.47
N GLU A 22 -2.09 -16.83 4.92
CA GLU A 22 -3.10 -17.74 5.49
C GLU A 22 -3.58 -18.79 4.47
N GLN A 23 -3.66 -18.42 3.19
CA GLN A 23 -4.02 -19.32 2.09
C GLN A 23 -2.86 -20.24 1.65
N GLY A 24 -1.70 -20.18 2.30
CA GLY A 24 -0.53 -20.99 1.96
C GLY A 24 0.18 -20.57 0.68
N THR A 25 -0.05 -19.33 0.21
CA THR A 25 0.62 -18.74 -0.97
C THR A 25 1.37 -17.46 -0.59
N PRO A 26 2.37 -17.54 0.31
CA PRO A 26 3.14 -16.37 0.72
C PRO A 26 3.88 -15.76 -0.49
N PRO A 27 3.86 -14.43 -0.67
CA PRO A 27 4.63 -13.79 -1.73
C PRO A 27 6.13 -14.01 -1.58
N ALA A 28 6.83 -14.17 -2.70
CA ALA A 28 8.28 -14.30 -2.77
C ALA A 28 9.00 -12.94 -2.72
N ALA A 29 8.32 -11.86 -3.15
CA ALA A 29 8.80 -10.49 -3.12
C ALA A 29 7.62 -9.51 -3.08
N ILE A 30 7.94 -8.25 -2.75
CA ILE A 30 7.03 -7.11 -2.87
C ILE A 30 7.53 -6.13 -3.93
N LEU A 31 6.60 -5.49 -4.62
CA LEU A 31 6.85 -4.51 -5.67
C LEU A 31 6.15 -3.19 -5.37
N THR A 32 6.89 -2.08 -5.37
CA THR A 32 6.34 -0.75 -5.05
C THR A 32 6.78 0.30 -6.07
N THR A 33 5.84 1.14 -6.51
CA THR A 33 6.15 2.31 -7.35
C THR A 33 6.47 3.53 -6.48
N ILE A 34 7.58 4.20 -6.77
CA ILE A 34 8.11 5.34 -6.01
C ILE A 34 8.27 6.54 -6.94
N ASN A 35 7.83 7.71 -6.47
CA ASN A 35 8.19 8.96 -7.10
C ASN A 35 9.66 9.30 -6.77
N GLU A 36 10.52 9.32 -7.79
CA GLU A 36 11.96 9.54 -7.64
C GLU A 36 12.32 10.97 -7.22
N ASP A 37 11.53 11.96 -7.65
CA ASP A 37 11.79 13.37 -7.35
C ASP A 37 11.60 13.68 -5.86
N TYR A 38 10.63 13.03 -5.23
CA TYR A 38 10.29 13.22 -3.81
C TYR A 38 10.80 12.11 -2.89
N GLY A 39 11.25 10.98 -3.45
CA GLY A 39 11.66 9.81 -2.69
C GLY A 39 10.51 9.24 -1.84
N ARG A 40 9.30 9.18 -2.40
CA ARG A 40 8.07 8.78 -1.71
C ARG A 40 7.27 7.74 -2.49
N ILE A 41 6.57 6.86 -1.80
CA ILE A 41 5.59 5.94 -2.40
C ILE A 41 4.58 6.79 -3.16
N SER A 42 4.36 6.46 -4.43
CA SER A 42 3.41 7.20 -5.29
C SER A 42 2.01 7.15 -4.67
N ILE A 43 1.27 8.26 -4.75
CA ILE A 43 -0.08 8.47 -4.19
C ILE A 43 -0.10 8.54 -2.65
N HIS A 44 0.54 7.59 -1.95
CA HIS A 44 0.52 7.50 -0.49
C HIS A 44 1.37 8.57 0.20
N GLY A 45 2.36 9.15 -0.50
CA GLY A 45 3.20 10.22 0.04
C GLY A 45 4.13 9.78 1.17
N VAL A 46 4.33 8.48 1.37
CA VAL A 46 5.16 7.90 2.44
C VAL A 46 6.63 7.89 2.01
N ARG A 47 7.57 8.22 2.91
CA ARG A 47 9.01 8.24 2.64
C ARG A 47 9.55 6.86 2.25
N ARG A 48 10.46 6.80 1.27
CA ARG A 48 11.17 5.57 0.87
C ARG A 48 11.88 4.87 2.02
N GLU A 49 12.42 5.63 3.00
CA GLU A 49 13.01 5.06 4.21
C GLU A 49 12.04 4.17 5.01
N LEU A 50 10.75 4.56 5.08
CA LEU A 50 9.73 3.77 5.78
C LEU A 50 9.27 2.55 4.97
N LEU A 51 9.26 2.65 3.64
CA LEU A 51 9.04 1.49 2.77
C LEU A 51 10.13 0.43 2.98
N HIS A 52 11.40 0.84 3.05
CA HIS A 52 12.51 -0.08 3.31
C HIS A 52 12.39 -0.72 4.70
N ALA A 53 11.96 0.05 5.70
CA ALA A 53 11.67 -0.48 7.03
C ALA A 53 10.54 -1.52 7.00
N GLN A 54 9.48 -1.30 6.20
CA GLN A 54 8.43 -2.29 5.98
C GLN A 54 8.99 -3.56 5.35
N ALA A 55 9.72 -3.45 4.24
CA ALA A 55 10.31 -4.61 3.56
C ALA A 55 11.19 -5.45 4.50
N ALA A 56 12.04 -4.78 5.29
CA ALA A 56 12.89 -5.42 6.28
C ALA A 56 12.08 -6.13 7.38
N ALA A 57 11.06 -5.47 7.94
CA ALA A 57 10.21 -6.04 8.98
C ALA A 57 9.27 -7.16 8.46
N LEU A 58 8.98 -7.19 7.16
CA LEU A 58 8.23 -8.28 6.51
C LEU A 58 9.11 -9.50 6.20
N GLY A 59 10.43 -9.32 6.17
CA GLY A 59 11.38 -10.33 5.70
C GLY A 59 11.26 -10.62 4.19
N LEU A 60 10.82 -9.65 3.39
CA LEU A 60 10.57 -9.82 1.96
C LEU A 60 11.51 -8.96 1.10
N PRO A 61 12.06 -9.50 0.00
CA PRO A 61 12.73 -8.70 -1.02
C PRO A 61 11.79 -7.62 -1.56
N LEU A 62 12.32 -6.39 -1.67
CA LEU A 62 11.62 -5.25 -2.24
C LEU A 62 12.22 -4.89 -3.60
N VAL A 63 11.35 -4.84 -4.60
CA VAL A 63 11.66 -4.27 -5.92
C VAL A 63 10.95 -2.93 -6.05
N GLU A 64 11.69 -1.90 -6.42
CA GLU A 64 11.17 -0.54 -6.55
C GLU A 64 11.11 -0.15 -8.03
N VAL A 65 9.97 0.43 -8.43
CA VAL A 65 9.79 1.04 -9.75
C VAL A 65 9.82 2.55 -9.57
N GLY A 66 10.95 3.16 -9.87
CA GLY A 66 11.10 4.60 -9.83
C GLY A 66 10.45 5.28 -11.03
N ILE A 67 9.62 6.28 -10.77
CA ILE A 67 8.96 7.12 -11.78
C ILE A 67 9.13 8.60 -11.45
N PRO A 68 9.25 9.49 -12.46
CA PRO A 68 9.24 10.93 -12.22
C PRO A 68 7.84 11.43 -11.83
N THR A 69 7.79 12.67 -11.35
CA THR A 69 6.53 13.43 -11.23
C THR A 69 5.93 13.64 -12.62
N ASP A 70 4.60 13.59 -12.72
CA ASP A 70 3.87 13.66 -14.00
C ASP A 70 4.33 12.60 -15.02
N CYS A 71 4.57 11.37 -14.54
CA CYS A 71 5.05 10.27 -15.37
C CYS A 71 4.08 9.94 -16.52
N PRO A 72 4.51 10.09 -17.79
CA PRO A 72 3.74 9.60 -18.92
C PRO A 72 3.57 8.09 -18.85
N ASN A 73 2.41 7.58 -19.27
CA ASN A 73 2.12 6.15 -19.19
C ASN A 73 3.13 5.27 -19.95
N GLU A 74 3.68 5.76 -21.06
CA GLU A 74 4.74 5.07 -21.83
C GLU A 74 6.01 4.87 -21.00
N LEU A 75 6.42 5.89 -20.24
CA LEU A 75 7.58 5.80 -19.37
C LEU A 75 7.30 4.89 -18.16
N TYR A 76 6.09 4.97 -17.59
CA TYR A 76 5.68 4.05 -16.52
C TYR A 76 5.78 2.59 -16.98
N GLU A 77 5.31 2.28 -18.20
CA GLU A 77 5.40 0.95 -18.80
C GLU A 77 6.84 0.49 -18.99
N GLU A 78 7.71 1.36 -19.50
CA GLU A 78 9.14 1.07 -19.66
C GLU A 78 9.80 0.75 -18.32
N ARG A 79 9.56 1.58 -17.29
CA ARG A 79 10.11 1.38 -15.93
C ARG A 79 9.60 0.09 -15.29
N MET A 80 8.31 -0.20 -15.46
CA MET A 80 7.71 -1.44 -14.96
C MET A 80 8.29 -2.66 -15.67
N ALA A 81 8.43 -2.63 -16.99
CA ALA A 81 9.04 -3.71 -17.76
C ALA A 81 10.48 -3.99 -17.30
N ALA A 82 11.29 -2.95 -17.09
CA ALA A 82 12.64 -3.10 -16.57
C ALA A 82 12.67 -3.72 -15.16
N ALA A 83 11.73 -3.35 -14.29
CA ALA A 83 11.64 -3.95 -12.95
C ALA A 83 11.27 -5.44 -13.01
N LEU A 84 10.41 -5.85 -13.95
CA LEU A 84 10.03 -7.25 -14.14
C LEU A 84 11.19 -8.16 -14.57
N GLU A 85 12.28 -7.59 -15.12
CA GLU A 85 13.52 -8.31 -15.44
C GLU A 85 14.42 -8.56 -14.22
N SER A 86 14.06 -8.03 -13.04
CA SER A 86 14.82 -8.30 -11.81
C SER A 86 14.79 -9.79 -11.44
N PRO A 87 15.85 -10.30 -10.79
CA PRO A 87 15.91 -11.70 -10.35
C PRO A 87 14.73 -12.10 -9.45
N GLU A 88 14.24 -11.18 -8.63
CA GLU A 88 13.12 -11.36 -7.71
C GLU A 88 11.79 -11.57 -8.45
N LEU A 89 11.61 -10.94 -9.63
CA LEU A 89 10.34 -10.94 -10.35
C LEU A 89 10.30 -11.85 -11.57
N THR A 90 11.46 -12.14 -12.19
CA THR A 90 11.53 -12.93 -13.43
C THR A 90 10.86 -14.30 -13.28
N GLY A 91 11.05 -14.93 -12.12
CA GLY A 91 10.48 -16.24 -11.77
C GLY A 91 9.07 -16.21 -11.18
N ALA A 92 8.42 -15.05 -11.08
CA ALA A 92 7.04 -14.96 -10.59
C ALA A 92 6.07 -15.62 -11.58
N ASP A 93 5.13 -16.42 -11.11
CA ASP A 93 4.03 -16.93 -11.93
C ASP A 93 2.89 -15.90 -12.00
N ALA A 94 2.72 -15.12 -10.93
CA ALA A 94 1.63 -14.18 -10.78
C ALA A 94 1.97 -12.96 -9.92
N PHE A 95 1.17 -11.92 -10.09
CA PHE A 95 1.19 -10.71 -9.27
C PHE A 95 -0.13 -10.56 -8.54
N ALA A 96 -0.07 -10.44 -7.23
CA ALA A 96 -1.21 -10.16 -6.38
C ALA A 96 -1.38 -8.66 -6.18
N PHE A 97 -2.63 -8.21 -6.15
CA PHE A 97 -3.00 -6.83 -5.88
C PHE A 97 -4.11 -6.76 -4.83
N ALA A 98 -4.14 -5.67 -4.09
CA ALA A 98 -5.08 -5.46 -3.00
C ALA A 98 -6.39 -4.78 -3.44
N ASP A 99 -6.64 -4.63 -4.75
CA ASP A 99 -7.86 -4.01 -5.27
C ASP A 99 -9.11 -4.76 -4.77
N LEU A 100 -10.15 -4.01 -4.38
CA LEU A 100 -11.35 -4.57 -3.75
C LEU A 100 -12.50 -4.71 -4.75
N PHE A 101 -12.79 -3.64 -5.53
CA PHE A 101 -14.01 -3.59 -6.34
C PHE A 101 -13.90 -2.93 -7.71
N LEU A 102 -12.85 -2.14 -7.98
CA LEU A 102 -12.75 -1.36 -9.22
C LEU A 102 -12.47 -2.25 -10.45
N ALA A 103 -13.54 -2.72 -11.10
CA ALA A 103 -13.50 -3.73 -12.18
C ALA A 103 -12.63 -3.30 -13.37
N ASP A 104 -12.63 -2.01 -13.70
CA ASP A 104 -11.81 -1.47 -14.79
C ASP A 104 -10.31 -1.56 -14.46
N ILE A 105 -9.93 -1.29 -13.21
CA ILE A 105 -8.54 -1.41 -12.75
C ILE A 105 -8.11 -2.88 -12.76
N ARG A 106 -8.97 -3.78 -12.28
CA ARG A 106 -8.73 -5.22 -12.33
C ARG A 106 -8.53 -5.72 -13.76
N ALA A 107 -9.44 -5.40 -14.68
CA ALA A 107 -9.37 -5.82 -16.07
C ALA A 107 -8.09 -5.31 -16.75
N TYR A 108 -7.71 -4.06 -16.47
CA TYR A 108 -6.46 -3.47 -16.94
C TYR A 108 -5.21 -4.23 -16.44
N ARG A 109 -5.18 -4.61 -15.16
CA ARG A 109 -4.06 -5.40 -14.59
C ARG A 109 -4.00 -6.80 -15.19
N GLU A 110 -5.14 -7.47 -15.32
CA GLU A 110 -5.27 -8.79 -15.95
C GLU A 110 -4.76 -8.77 -17.39
N GLU A 111 -5.19 -7.80 -18.21
CA GLU A 111 -4.76 -7.67 -19.60
C GLU A 111 -3.24 -7.45 -19.71
N ARG A 112 -2.67 -6.57 -18.87
CA ARG A 112 -1.24 -6.27 -18.91
C ARG A 112 -0.38 -7.47 -18.54
N LEU A 113 -0.73 -8.16 -17.46
CA LEU A 113 0.04 -9.33 -17.02
C LEU A 113 -0.10 -10.50 -17.99
N ALA A 114 -1.28 -10.68 -18.60
CA ALA A 114 -1.49 -11.69 -19.63
C ALA A 114 -0.56 -11.49 -20.84
N ARG A 115 -0.27 -10.25 -21.26
CA ARG A 115 0.65 -9.94 -22.37
C ARG A 115 2.09 -10.42 -22.12
N ILE A 116 2.49 -10.56 -20.87
CA ILE A 116 3.83 -11.06 -20.47
C ILE A 116 3.77 -12.47 -19.87
N GLY A 117 2.64 -13.17 -20.04
CA GLY A 117 2.47 -14.55 -19.58
C GLY A 117 2.42 -14.72 -18.06
N LYS A 118 1.96 -13.70 -17.33
CA LYS A 118 1.80 -13.70 -15.86
C LYS A 118 0.31 -13.60 -15.49
N GLU A 119 -0.06 -14.16 -14.35
CA GLU A 119 -1.43 -14.07 -13.83
C GLU A 119 -1.61 -12.88 -12.88
N ALA A 120 -2.81 -12.29 -12.84
CA ALA A 120 -3.20 -11.30 -11.84
C ALA A 120 -4.08 -11.97 -10.77
N ILE A 121 -3.77 -11.76 -9.50
CA ILE A 121 -4.52 -12.33 -8.36
C ILE A 121 -5.02 -11.20 -7.47
N PHE A 122 -6.22 -11.36 -6.91
CA PHE A 122 -6.87 -10.32 -6.10
C PHE A 122 -7.42 -10.93 -4.80
N PRO A 123 -6.58 -11.07 -3.74
CA PRO A 123 -6.94 -11.81 -2.54
C PRO A 123 -8.13 -11.23 -1.77
N LEU A 124 -8.39 -9.93 -1.94
CA LEU A 124 -9.44 -9.21 -1.23
C LEU A 124 -10.67 -8.89 -2.12
N TRP A 125 -10.65 -9.32 -3.39
CA TRP A 125 -11.68 -8.93 -4.35
C TRP A 125 -13.09 -9.34 -3.91
N GLY A 126 -14.03 -8.40 -4.00
CA GLY A 126 -15.43 -8.65 -3.68
C GLY A 126 -15.74 -8.73 -2.18
N ARG A 127 -14.75 -8.53 -1.30
CA ARG A 127 -14.94 -8.55 0.16
C ARG A 127 -15.43 -7.19 0.65
N GLU A 128 -16.51 -7.19 1.43
CA GLU A 128 -17.17 -5.98 1.95
C GLU A 128 -16.19 -5.10 2.76
N THR A 129 -16.15 -3.80 2.45
CA THR A 129 -15.13 -2.87 2.96
C THR A 129 -15.24 -2.62 4.47
N ALA A 130 -16.45 -2.49 5.02
CA ALA A 130 -16.63 -2.33 6.46
C ALA A 130 -16.20 -3.57 7.24
N ALA A 131 -16.39 -4.78 6.68
CA ALA A 131 -15.90 -6.02 7.25
C ALA A 131 -14.37 -6.10 7.21
N LEU A 132 -13.75 -5.75 6.09
CA LEU A 132 -12.28 -5.70 5.97
C LEU A 132 -11.64 -4.69 6.92
N ALA A 133 -12.22 -3.50 7.02
CA ALA A 133 -11.74 -2.45 7.91
C ALA A 133 -11.76 -2.90 9.38
N ARG A 134 -12.84 -3.57 9.80
CA ARG A 134 -12.94 -4.16 11.15
C ARG A 134 -11.97 -5.30 11.36
N GLU A 135 -11.85 -6.21 10.38
CA GLU A 135 -10.90 -7.31 10.42
C GLU A 135 -9.46 -6.82 10.58
N PHE A 136 -9.06 -5.74 9.88
CA PHE A 136 -7.75 -5.12 10.06
C PHE A 136 -7.50 -4.70 11.51
N VAL A 137 -8.46 -4.02 12.12
CA VAL A 137 -8.37 -3.55 13.51
C VAL A 137 -8.36 -4.74 14.48
N ASP A 138 -9.28 -5.69 14.30
CA ASP A 138 -9.45 -6.86 15.16
C ASP A 138 -8.26 -7.82 15.10
N ALA A 139 -7.60 -7.91 13.94
CA ALA A 139 -6.36 -8.68 13.76
C ALA A 139 -5.12 -8.00 14.39
N GLY A 140 -5.28 -6.79 14.96
CA GLY A 140 -4.22 -6.09 15.68
C GLY A 140 -3.23 -5.37 14.78
N PHE A 141 -3.61 -5.03 13.55
CA PHE A 141 -2.79 -4.15 12.72
C PHE A 141 -2.81 -2.71 13.25
N GLY A 142 -1.66 -2.04 13.13
CA GLY A 142 -1.53 -0.63 13.38
C GLY A 142 -1.26 0.13 12.10
N ALA A 143 -2.06 1.16 11.83
CA ALA A 143 -1.84 2.08 10.74
C ALA A 143 -2.21 3.53 11.09
N THR A 144 -1.64 4.47 10.34
CA THR A 144 -1.95 5.90 10.40
C THR A 144 -2.45 6.38 9.04
N LEU A 145 -3.43 7.29 9.00
CA LEU A 145 -3.83 7.99 7.78
C LEU A 145 -2.69 8.95 7.36
N ALA A 146 -2.00 8.61 6.27
CA ALA A 146 -0.86 9.37 5.76
C ALA A 146 -1.32 10.53 4.85
N VAL A 147 -2.43 10.34 4.14
CA VAL A 147 -3.03 11.35 3.28
C VAL A 147 -4.54 11.20 3.26
N VAL A 148 -5.22 12.33 3.13
CA VAL A 148 -6.67 12.43 2.96
C VAL A 148 -6.95 13.29 1.74
N ASP A 149 -7.94 12.90 0.95
CA ASP A 149 -8.58 13.76 -0.06
C ASP A 149 -9.59 14.67 0.64
N ALA A 150 -9.22 15.94 0.80
CA ALA A 150 -10.01 16.96 1.51
C ALA A 150 -11.33 17.32 0.81
N GLU A 151 -11.54 16.90 -0.45
CA GLU A 151 -12.83 17.02 -1.13
C GLU A 151 -13.81 15.92 -0.71
N GLN A 152 -13.32 14.81 -0.13
CA GLN A 152 -14.12 13.62 0.24
C GLN A 152 -14.19 13.39 1.75
N LEU A 153 -13.13 13.72 2.49
CA LEU A 153 -13.03 13.53 3.93
C LEU A 153 -12.33 14.73 4.59
N ASP A 154 -12.81 15.15 5.76
CA ASP A 154 -12.27 16.33 6.45
C ASP A 154 -10.77 16.17 6.78
N ALA A 155 -9.98 17.21 6.55
CA ALA A 155 -8.53 17.19 6.74
C ALA A 155 -8.11 16.86 8.19
N SER A 156 -8.99 17.03 9.18
CA SER A 156 -8.74 16.61 10.57
C SER A 156 -8.55 15.10 10.74
N PHE A 157 -8.90 14.28 9.74
CA PHE A 157 -8.67 12.84 9.77
C PHE A 157 -7.21 12.45 9.51
N VAL A 158 -6.43 13.31 8.84
CA VAL A 158 -5.05 12.97 8.50
C VAL A 158 -4.18 12.89 9.76
N GLY A 159 -3.32 11.88 9.83
CA GLY A 159 -2.49 11.60 11.00
C GLY A 159 -3.19 10.86 12.13
N ARG A 160 -4.51 10.61 12.05
CA ARG A 160 -5.21 9.74 12.99
C ARG A 160 -4.79 8.28 12.79
N ARG A 161 -4.90 7.50 13.86
CA ARG A 161 -4.77 6.03 13.79
C ARG A 161 -5.98 5.43 13.08
N PHE A 162 -5.74 4.39 12.29
CA PHE A 162 -6.79 3.55 11.74
C PHE A 162 -7.19 2.53 12.79
N ASP A 163 -8.18 2.89 13.61
CA ASP A 163 -8.69 2.11 14.73
C ASP A 163 -10.23 2.16 14.79
N ALA A 164 -10.82 1.48 15.76
CA ALA A 164 -12.27 1.45 15.94
C ALA A 164 -12.87 2.86 16.17
N ALA A 165 -12.13 3.79 16.75
CA ALA A 165 -12.61 5.16 16.96
C ALA A 165 -12.62 5.96 15.65
N LEU A 166 -11.60 5.81 14.80
CA LEU A 166 -11.64 6.35 13.45
C LEU A 166 -12.82 5.79 12.66
N LEU A 167 -13.02 4.48 12.67
CA LEU A 167 -14.11 3.84 11.92
C LEU A 167 -15.49 4.32 12.38
N ALA A 168 -15.67 4.57 13.67
CA ALA A 168 -16.92 5.11 14.22
C ALA A 168 -17.14 6.59 13.86
N ASP A 169 -16.06 7.35 13.63
CA ASP A 169 -16.10 8.76 13.29
C ASP A 169 -16.23 9.03 11.78
N LEU A 170 -16.02 8.02 10.93
CA LEU A 170 -16.12 8.19 9.47
C LEU A 170 -17.51 8.70 9.08
N PRO A 171 -17.60 9.77 8.26
CA PRO A 171 -18.89 10.28 7.78
C PRO A 171 -19.63 9.26 6.90
N ASP A 172 -20.96 9.37 6.87
CA ASP A 172 -21.79 8.62 5.92
C ASP A 172 -21.31 8.87 4.49
N GLY A 173 -21.07 7.78 3.74
CA GLY A 173 -20.64 7.84 2.33
C GLY A 173 -19.13 7.77 2.11
N VAL A 174 -18.31 7.87 3.15
CA VAL A 174 -16.87 7.58 3.06
C VAL A 174 -16.67 6.07 3.13
N ASP A 175 -15.97 5.49 2.15
CA ASP A 175 -15.66 4.06 2.21
C ASP A 175 -14.73 3.75 3.40
N PRO A 176 -15.05 2.76 4.26
CA PRO A 176 -14.20 2.40 5.41
C PRO A 176 -12.80 1.93 5.04
N CYS A 177 -12.61 1.45 3.81
CA CYS A 177 -11.32 1.15 3.23
C CYS A 177 -10.79 2.28 2.33
N GLY A 178 -11.44 3.43 2.21
CA GLY A 178 -10.96 4.49 1.32
C GLY A 178 -10.76 4.05 -0.13
N GLU A 179 -11.53 3.05 -0.60
CA GLU A 179 -11.38 2.45 -1.95
C GLU A 179 -11.55 3.47 -3.08
N ASN A 180 -12.27 4.58 -2.84
CA ASN A 180 -12.47 5.66 -3.82
C ASN A 180 -11.42 6.77 -3.72
N GLY A 181 -10.35 6.56 -2.94
CA GLY A 181 -9.26 7.51 -2.75
C GLY A 181 -9.51 8.55 -1.67
N GLU A 182 -10.47 8.33 -0.78
CA GLU A 182 -10.79 9.24 0.33
C GLU A 182 -9.59 9.43 1.27
N PHE A 183 -8.82 8.37 1.49
CA PHE A 183 -7.59 8.42 2.29
C PHE A 183 -6.65 7.24 1.97
N HIS A 184 -5.36 7.43 2.25
CA HIS A 184 -4.39 6.35 2.24
C HIS A 184 -3.68 6.23 3.59
N THR A 185 -3.31 5.00 3.93
CA THR A 185 -2.68 4.67 5.20
C THR A 185 -1.24 4.23 5.03
N PHE A 186 -0.51 4.28 6.14
CA PHE A 186 0.76 3.60 6.33
C PHE A 186 0.63 2.62 7.50
N VAL A 187 0.98 1.36 7.26
CA VAL A 187 0.95 0.30 8.29
C VAL A 187 2.33 0.19 8.95
N ASP A 188 2.37 0.37 10.26
CA ASP A 188 3.60 0.33 11.06
C ASP A 188 3.71 -0.93 11.93
N SER A 189 2.61 -1.66 12.13
CA SER A 189 2.59 -2.84 13.00
C SER A 189 1.45 -3.80 12.63
N GLY A 190 1.57 -5.06 13.06
CA GLY A 190 0.57 -6.10 12.81
C GLY A 190 1.19 -7.49 12.66
N PRO A 191 0.35 -8.54 12.51
CA PRO A 191 0.79 -9.94 12.54
C PRO A 191 1.69 -10.35 11.36
N ILE A 192 1.81 -9.52 10.33
CA ILE A 192 2.68 -9.77 9.17
C ILE A 192 4.14 -9.36 9.38
N PHE A 193 4.43 -8.55 10.40
CA PHE A 193 5.77 -8.02 10.67
C PHE A 193 6.46 -8.78 11.80
N ASP A 194 7.77 -8.99 11.67
CA ASP A 194 8.62 -9.56 12.72
C ASP A 194 8.76 -8.61 13.92
N ALA A 195 8.69 -7.30 13.66
CA ALA A 195 8.72 -6.24 14.67
C ALA A 195 7.96 -5.00 14.18
N PRO A 196 7.36 -4.20 15.08
CA PRO A 196 6.75 -2.94 14.71
C PRO A 196 7.80 -1.94 14.22
N ILE A 197 7.39 -1.05 13.32
CA ILE A 197 8.20 -0.01 12.70
C ILE A 197 7.96 1.29 13.47
N PRO A 198 8.96 1.80 14.21
CA PRO A 198 8.78 3.03 14.97
C PRO A 198 8.60 4.24 14.04
N VAL A 199 7.47 4.94 14.15
CA VAL A 199 7.14 6.12 13.35
C VAL A 199 6.73 7.28 14.25
N VAL A 200 7.14 8.50 13.89
CA VAL A 200 6.62 9.74 14.47
C VAL A 200 5.93 10.58 13.42
N LEU A 201 4.88 11.29 13.85
CA LEU A 201 4.16 12.21 13.00
C LEU A 201 5.03 13.46 12.74
N GLY A 202 5.30 13.73 11.46
CA GLY A 202 6.00 14.91 10.99
C GLY A 202 5.05 16.06 10.64
N GLU A 203 5.48 16.87 9.68
CA GLU A 203 4.77 18.06 9.22
C GLU A 203 3.42 17.74 8.56
N LEU A 204 2.45 18.64 8.72
CA LEU A 204 1.22 18.65 7.94
C LEU A 204 1.47 19.42 6.63
N ARG A 205 1.24 18.80 5.48
CA ARG A 205 1.40 19.44 4.17
C ARG A 205 0.04 19.49 3.48
N ASP A 206 -0.46 20.70 3.28
CA ASP A 206 -1.71 20.95 2.56
C ASP A 206 -1.37 21.32 1.10
N GLU A 207 -1.79 20.45 0.17
CA GLU A 207 -1.59 20.63 -1.27
C GLU A 207 -2.93 20.89 -1.98
N GLY A 208 -3.89 21.48 -1.28
CA GLY A 208 -5.23 21.80 -1.79
C GLY A 208 -6.16 20.61 -1.64
N ARG A 209 -6.30 19.81 -2.71
CA ARG A 209 -7.17 18.62 -2.67
C ARG A 209 -6.62 17.55 -1.71
N PHE A 210 -5.31 17.35 -1.68
CA PHE A 210 -4.70 16.32 -0.84
C PHE A 210 -3.99 16.95 0.35
N VAL A 211 -4.31 16.48 1.55
CA VAL A 211 -3.64 16.88 2.80
C VAL A 211 -2.87 15.69 3.34
N TYR A 212 -1.57 15.88 3.52
CA TYR A 212 -0.64 14.84 3.98
C TYR A 212 -0.21 15.08 5.41
N ARG A 213 -0.06 13.99 6.16
CA ARG A 213 0.72 13.95 7.39
C ARG A 213 2.01 13.22 7.12
N ASP A 214 3.14 13.92 7.18
CA ASP A 214 4.43 13.28 7.00
C ASP A 214 4.66 12.24 8.11
N LEU A 215 5.31 11.14 7.74
CA LEU A 215 5.65 10.06 8.64
C LEU A 215 7.16 9.92 8.62
N LEU A 216 7.78 10.07 9.79
CA LEU A 216 9.23 10.04 9.93
C LEU A 216 9.65 8.76 10.65
N PRO A 217 10.74 8.11 10.23
CA PRO A 217 11.31 7.01 11.00
C PRO A 217 11.73 7.52 12.38
N ASN A 218 11.24 6.88 13.43
CA ASN A 218 11.66 7.19 14.79
C ASN A 218 13.01 6.51 15.03
N ARG A 219 14.08 7.23 14.70
CA ARG A 219 15.45 6.82 15.03
C ARG A 219 15.64 6.98 16.54
N ILE A 220 15.17 6.03 17.34
CA ILE A 220 15.71 5.87 18.68
C ILE A 220 17.17 5.48 18.46
N PRO A 221 18.16 6.27 18.92
CA PRO A 221 19.54 5.85 18.81
C PRO A 221 19.67 4.52 19.54
N VAL A 222 20.12 3.49 18.82
CA VAL A 222 20.54 2.23 19.42
C VAL A 222 21.64 2.61 20.42
N GLN A 223 21.35 2.43 21.71
CA GLN A 223 22.34 2.60 22.78
C GLN A 223 23.46 1.57 22.65
#